data_AF-A0A4U8UWC6-F1
#
_entry.id   AF-A0A4U8UWC6-F1
#
_cell.length_a   1.000
_cell.length_b   1.000
_cell.length_c   1.000
_cell.angle_alpha   90.00
_cell.angle_beta   90.00
_cell.angle_gamma   90.00
#
_symmetry.space_group_name_H-M   'P 1'
#
loop_
_entity.id
_entity.type
_entity.pdbx_description
1 polymer ?
#
loop_
_entity_poly.entity_id
_entity_poly.type
_entity_poly.pdbx_seq_one_letter_code
_entity_poly.pdbx_strand_id
1 'polypeptide(L)'
;MAFDHAWIFPVLTATCALAAFFIGYAIGVSNGDEYAWLSYISDGGAIPPQSCIFGQLLNLSAVFMAITTYLRYLQFIDFYVHRHNVACRQWQRVNFGFMILGFFIAFGISVVANFQVIKQL
;
A
#
# COMPACT_ATOMS: atom_id res chain seq x y z
N MET A 1 -15.28 -9.72 -18.14
CA MET A 1 -14.08 -9.56 -18.99
C MET A 1 -13.27 -8.30 -18.72
N ALA A 2 -13.83 -7.10 -18.51
CA ALA A 2 -13.00 -5.91 -18.22
C ALA A 2 -12.31 -5.92 -16.83
N PHE A 3 -12.85 -6.65 -15.84
CA PHE A 3 -12.32 -6.65 -14.46
C PHE A 3 -11.82 -8.03 -13.98
N ASP A 4 -11.72 -9.02 -14.86
CA ASP A 4 -11.53 -10.43 -14.45
C ASP A 4 -10.17 -10.66 -13.74
N HIS A 5 -9.19 -9.80 -13.99
CA HIS A 5 -7.86 -9.84 -13.38
C HIS A 5 -7.57 -8.67 -12.43
N ALA A 6 -8.57 -7.85 -12.09
CA ALA A 6 -8.38 -6.69 -11.22
C ALA A 6 -7.98 -7.06 -9.78
N TRP A 7 -8.17 -8.32 -9.38
CA TRP A 7 -7.75 -8.85 -8.08
C TRP A 7 -6.22 -8.93 -7.91
N ILE A 8 -5.45 -8.83 -8.99
CA ILE A 8 -3.98 -8.88 -8.93
C ILE A 8 -3.42 -7.67 -8.19
N PHE A 9 -3.99 -6.47 -8.38
CA PHE A 9 -3.50 -5.23 -7.75
C PHE A 9 -3.56 -5.21 -6.21
N PRO A 10 -4.67 -5.63 -5.54
CA PRO A 10 -4.68 -5.72 -4.09
C PRO A 10 -3.71 -6.80 -3.57
N VAL A 11 -3.55 -7.90 -4.30
CA VAL A 11 -2.55 -8.93 -3.94
C VAL A 11 -1.14 -8.36 -4.04
N LEU A 12 -0.82 -7.66 -5.13
CA LEU A 12 0.47 -7.00 -5.30
C LEU A 12 0.73 -5.99 -4.18
N THR A 13 -0.26 -5.17 -3.82
CA THR A 13 -0.18 -4.22 -2.69
C THR A 13 0.25 -4.94 -1.40
N ALA A 14 -0.46 -6.02 -1.04
CA ALA A 14 -0.17 -6.79 0.17
C ALA A 14 1.21 -7.46 0.10
N THR A 15 1.55 -8.08 -1.03
CA THR A 15 2.85 -8.75 -1.19
C THR A 15 4.02 -7.76 -1.14
N CYS A 16 3.91 -6.58 -1.75
CA CYS A 16 4.94 -5.54 -1.67
C CYS A 16 5.11 -5.01 -0.25
N ALA A 17 4.02 -4.78 0.48
CA ALA A 17 4.08 -4.33 1.87
C ALA A 17 4.72 -5.39 2.79
N LEU A 18 4.33 -6.67 2.64
CA LEU A 18 4.93 -7.77 3.38
C LEU A 18 6.40 -7.97 3.02
N ALA A 19 6.73 -7.91 1.72
CA ALA A 19 8.10 -7.99 1.26
C ALA A 19 8.96 -6.85 1.84
N ALA A 20 8.44 -5.62 1.89
CA ALA A 20 9.13 -4.50 2.53
C ALA A 20 9.50 -4.85 3.97
N PHE A 21 8.52 -5.33 4.76
CA PHE A 21 8.72 -5.72 6.15
C PHE A 21 9.75 -6.84 6.31
N PHE A 22 9.57 -7.98 5.63
CA PHE A 22 10.44 -9.14 5.82
C PHE A 22 11.84 -8.95 5.26
N ILE A 23 11.98 -8.29 4.09
CA ILE A 23 13.29 -8.05 3.47
C ILE A 23 14.06 -7.01 4.28
N GLY A 24 13.41 -5.92 4.70
CA GLY A 24 14.03 -4.90 5.55
C GLY A 24 14.59 -5.50 6.84
N TYR A 25 13.75 -6.30 7.53
CA TYR A 25 14.14 -7.00 8.75
C TYR A 25 15.29 -8.00 8.52
N ALA A 26 15.22 -8.83 7.47
CA ALA A 26 16.27 -9.81 7.17
C ALA A 26 17.63 -9.14 6.95
N ILE A 27 17.65 -8.00 6.26
CA ILE A 27 18.87 -7.21 6.03
C ILE A 27 19.36 -6.59 7.35
N GLY A 28 18.48 -5.95 8.12
CA GLY A 28 18.84 -5.32 9.40
C GLY A 28 19.43 -6.31 10.41
N VAL A 29 18.85 -7.51 10.51
CA VAL A 29 19.40 -8.59 11.35
C VAL A 29 20.74 -9.10 10.81
N SER A 30 20.88 -9.23 9.49
CA SER A 30 22.15 -9.71 8.89
C SER A 30 23.31 -8.74 9.08
N ASN A 31 23.03 -7.43 9.13
CA ASN A 31 24.03 -6.39 9.37
C ASN A 31 24.33 -6.18 10.86
N GLY A 32 23.54 -6.78 11.76
CA GLY A 32 23.66 -6.57 13.21
C GLY A 32 23.06 -5.24 13.70
N ASP A 33 22.29 -4.55 12.85
CA ASP A 33 21.61 -3.29 13.18
C ASP A 33 20.37 -3.51 14.06
N GLU A 34 19.83 -4.74 14.06
CA GLU A 34 18.59 -5.11 14.72
C GLU A 34 18.73 -6.40 15.54
N TYR A 35 18.00 -6.46 16.67
CA TYR A 35 17.93 -7.67 17.47
C TYR A 35 17.08 -8.74 16.79
N ALA A 36 17.66 -9.92 16.57
CA ALA A 36 17.00 -11.05 15.89
C ALA A 36 15.73 -11.55 16.61
N TRP A 37 15.57 -11.32 17.91
CA TRP A 37 14.40 -11.81 18.65
C TRP A 37 13.18 -10.88 18.58
N LEU A 38 13.40 -9.56 18.57
CA LEU A 38 12.33 -8.56 18.65
C LEU A 38 12.84 -7.22 18.11
N SER A 39 12.59 -6.99 16.82
CA SER A 39 12.92 -5.73 16.17
C SER A 39 11.67 -4.88 15.95
N TYR A 40 11.78 -3.58 16.17
CA TYR A 40 10.69 -2.66 15.89
C TYR A 40 10.63 -2.37 14.39
N ILE A 41 9.41 -2.27 13.84
CA ILE A 41 9.22 -1.92 12.41
C ILE A 41 9.90 -0.59 12.06
N SER A 42 9.93 0.35 13.01
CA SER A 42 10.61 1.63 12.84
C SER A 42 12.13 1.51 12.65
N ASP A 43 12.74 0.43 13.11
CA ASP A 43 14.19 0.23 13.05
C ASP A 43 14.62 -0.26 11.66
N GLY A 44 13.80 -1.10 11.02
CA GLY A 44 14.01 -1.54 9.63
C GLY A 44 13.95 -0.44 8.59
N GLY A 45 13.30 0.67 8.93
CA GLY A 45 13.26 1.88 8.12
C GLY A 45 14.39 2.87 8.39
N ALA A 46 15.30 2.61 9.34
CA ALA A 46 16.13 3.68 9.90
C ALA A 46 17.55 3.82 9.32
N ILE A 47 18.13 2.71 8.86
CA ILE A 47 19.54 2.64 8.48
C ILE A 47 19.68 2.13 7.03
N PRO A 48 20.42 2.83 6.15
CA PRO A 48 20.76 2.31 4.83
C PRO A 48 21.71 1.10 4.95
N PRO A 49 21.56 0.04 4.11
CA PRO A 49 20.74 -0.02 2.89
C PRO A 49 19.30 -0.53 3.08
N GLN A 50 18.94 -1.14 4.24
CA GLN A 50 17.61 -1.73 4.42
C GLN A 50 16.47 -0.71 4.31
N SER A 51 16.70 0.51 4.81
CA SER A 51 15.71 1.59 4.73
C SER A 51 15.36 1.95 3.28
N CYS A 52 16.34 2.03 2.39
CA CYS A 52 16.10 2.34 0.97
C CYS A 52 15.28 1.26 0.27
N ILE A 53 15.57 -0.02 0.53
CA ILE A 53 14.83 -1.16 -0.05
C ILE A 53 13.40 -1.20 0.48
N PHE A 54 13.24 -1.00 1.80
CA PHE A 54 11.95 -0.88 2.46
C PHE A 54 11.10 0.24 1.83
N GLY A 55 11.69 1.43 1.66
CA GLY A 55 11.03 2.58 1.04
C GLY A 55 10.62 2.30 -0.40
N GLN A 56 11.48 1.66 -1.21
CA GLN A 56 11.15 1.33 -2.59
C GLN A 56 9.97 0.37 -2.70
N LEU A 57 9.94 -0.68 -1.85
CA LEU A 57 8.84 -1.65 -1.82
C LEU A 57 7.53 -1.04 -1.30
N LEU A 58 7.59 -0.14 -0.31
CA LEU A 58 6.41 0.59 0.14
C LEU A 58 5.89 1.60 -0.89
N ASN A 59 6.77 2.29 -1.62
CA ASN A 59 6.35 3.16 -2.73
C ASN A 59 5.64 2.35 -3.82
N LEU A 60 6.13 1.15 -4.14
CA LEU A 60 5.45 0.25 -5.08
C LEU A 60 4.08 -0.21 -4.55
N SER A 61 3.99 -0.56 -3.26
CA SER A 61 2.73 -0.84 -2.57
C SER A 61 1.76 0.35 -2.66
N ALA A 62 2.22 1.58 -2.46
CA ALA A 62 1.40 2.79 -2.56
C ALA A 62 0.79 2.95 -3.96
N VAL A 63 1.56 2.71 -5.02
CA VAL A 63 1.06 2.77 -6.41
C VAL A 63 -0.03 1.72 -6.62
N PHE A 64 0.21 0.47 -6.21
CA PHE A 64 -0.79 -0.59 -6.34
C PHE A 64 -2.04 -0.34 -5.49
N MET A 65 -1.91 0.29 -4.33
CA MET A 65 -3.03 0.70 -3.48
C MET A 65 -3.90 1.76 -4.16
N ALA A 66 -3.27 2.76 -4.79
CA ALA A 66 -3.97 3.79 -5.57
C ALA A 66 -4.74 3.17 -6.75
N ILE A 67 -4.09 2.28 -7.51
CA ILE A 67 -4.72 1.56 -8.63
C ILE A 67 -5.88 0.70 -8.13
N THR A 68 -5.69 -0.06 -7.06
CA THR A 68 -6.72 -0.91 -6.44
C THR A 68 -7.95 -0.10 -6.04
N THR A 69 -7.73 1.04 -5.36
CA THR A 69 -8.81 1.94 -4.93
C THR A 69 -9.60 2.46 -6.13
N TYR A 70 -8.90 2.91 -7.18
CA TYR A 70 -9.53 3.42 -8.38
C TYR A 70 -10.33 2.35 -9.14
N LEU A 71 -9.76 1.16 -9.31
CA LEU A 71 -10.44 0.03 -9.93
C LEU A 71 -11.66 -0.40 -9.12
N ARG A 72 -11.59 -0.37 -7.78
CA ARG A 72 -12.72 -0.72 -6.92
C ARG A 72 -13.87 0.27 -7.06
N TYR A 73 -13.55 1.56 -7.17
CA TYR A 73 -14.52 2.60 -7.48
C TYR A 73 -15.23 2.34 -8.82
N LEU A 74 -14.47 2.01 -9.87
CA LEU A 74 -15.03 1.70 -11.20
C LEU A 74 -15.89 0.43 -11.20
N GLN A 75 -15.43 -0.64 -10.54
CA GLN A 75 -16.20 -1.88 -10.38
C GLN A 75 -17.55 -1.62 -9.71
N PHE A 76 -17.57 -0.75 -8.71
CA PHE A 76 -18.79 -0.42 -7.99
C PHE A 76 -19.78 0.34 -8.89
N ILE A 77 -19.29 1.27 -9.71
CA ILE A 77 -20.13 1.98 -10.69
C ILE A 77 -20.67 1.03 -11.76
N ASP A 78 -19.81 0.20 -12.35
CA ASP A 78 -20.21 -0.76 -13.39
C ASP A 78 -21.24 -1.76 -12.86
N PHE A 79 -21.02 -2.32 -11.67
CA PHE A 79 -21.90 -3.32 -11.09
C PHE A 79 -23.24 -2.75 -10.60
N TYR A 80 -23.25 -1.67 -9.84
CA TYR A 80 -24.49 -1.20 -9.20
C TYR A 80 -25.30 -0.25 -10.08
N VAL A 81 -24.65 0.60 -10.88
CA VAL A 81 -25.34 1.58 -11.72
C VAL A 81 -25.81 0.92 -13.02
N HIS A 82 -24.94 0.18 -13.72
CA HIS A 82 -25.29 -0.34 -15.05
C HIS A 82 -26.03 -1.69 -15.00
N ARG A 83 -25.66 -2.61 -14.10
CA ARG A 83 -26.32 -3.94 -14.04
C ARG A 83 -27.56 -3.99 -13.16
N HIS A 84 -27.55 -3.29 -12.03
CA HIS A 84 -28.65 -3.36 -11.04
C HIS A 84 -29.60 -2.16 -11.08
N ASN A 85 -29.30 -1.13 -11.89
CA ASN A 85 -30.13 0.08 -12.03
C ASN A 85 -30.45 0.79 -10.71
N VAL A 86 -29.60 0.59 -9.68
CA VAL A 86 -29.74 1.22 -8.36
C VAL A 86 -29.04 2.58 -8.42
N ALA A 87 -29.68 3.56 -9.06
CA ALA A 87 -29.15 4.90 -9.25
C ALA A 87 -29.41 5.82 -8.03
N CYS A 88 -29.13 5.35 -6.82
CA CYS A 88 -29.18 6.25 -5.65
C CYS A 88 -27.96 7.17 -5.63
N ARG A 89 -28.18 8.45 -5.93
CA ARG A 89 -27.16 9.52 -5.94
C ARG A 89 -26.35 9.61 -4.64
N GLN A 90 -26.95 9.24 -3.50
CA GLN A 90 -26.26 9.21 -2.20
C GLN A 90 -25.13 8.16 -2.16
N TRP A 91 -25.38 6.95 -2.68
CA TRP A 91 -24.40 5.87 -2.71
C TRP A 91 -23.22 6.17 -3.62
N GLN A 92 -23.46 6.85 -4.75
CA GLN A 92 -22.40 7.29 -5.66
C GLN A 92 -21.46 8.30 -4.98
N ARG A 93 -22.00 9.24 -4.19
CA ARG A 93 -21.20 10.19 -3.41
C ARG A 93 -20.35 9.49 -2.35
N VAL A 94 -20.93 8.51 -1.64
CA VAL A 94 -20.21 7.72 -0.65
C VAL A 94 -19.06 6.93 -1.29
N ASN A 95 -19.32 6.26 -2.42
CA ASN A 95 -18.29 5.54 -3.17
C ASN A 95 -17.15 6.45 -3.66
N PHE A 96 -17.48 7.64 -4.16
CA PHE A 96 -16.48 8.65 -4.52
C PHE A 96 -15.67 9.12 -3.30
N GLY A 97 -16.32 9.30 -2.15
CA GLY A 97 -15.64 9.59 -0.88
C GLY A 97 -14.63 8.50 -0.48
N PHE A 98 -15.00 7.22 -0.62
CA PHE A 98 -14.08 6.11 -0.37
C PHE A 98 -12.90 6.09 -1.35
N MET A 99 -13.12 6.45 -2.61
CA MET A 99 -12.02 6.58 -3.58
C MET A 99 -11.02 7.65 -3.15
N ILE A 100 -11.49 8.83 -2.76
CA ILE A 100 -10.64 9.91 -2.25
C ILE A 100 -9.87 9.43 -1.00
N LEU A 101 -10.57 8.80 -0.06
CA LEU A 101 -9.95 8.27 1.15
C LEU A 101 -8.85 7.25 0.82
N GLY A 102 -9.07 6.34 -0.13
CA GLY A 102 -8.05 5.38 -0.55
C GLY A 102 -6.84 6.03 -1.23
N PHE A 103 -7.01 7.13 -1.96
CA PHE A 103 -5.87 7.91 -2.46
C PHE A 103 -5.09 8.59 -1.32
N PHE A 104 -5.76 9.09 -0.28
CA PHE A 104 -5.08 9.60 0.91
C PHE A 104 -4.29 8.50 1.64
N ILE A 105 -4.82 7.28 1.70
CA ILE A 105 -4.10 6.13 2.26
C ILE A 105 -2.86 5.82 1.43
N ALA A 106 -2.99 5.73 0.11
CA ALA A 106 -1.84 5.51 -0.79
C ALA A 106 -0.78 6.61 -0.64
N PHE A 107 -1.21 7.86 -0.54
CA PHE A 107 -0.32 8.98 -0.27
C PHE A 107 0.39 8.83 1.09
N GLY A 108 -0.34 8.47 2.15
CA GLY A 108 0.25 8.21 3.47
C GLY A 108 1.31 7.11 3.45
N ILE A 109 1.08 6.01 2.70
CA ILE A 109 2.09 4.95 2.50
C ILE A 109 3.34 5.52 1.82
N SER A 110 3.18 6.35 0.78
CA SER A 110 4.32 6.98 0.10
C SER A 110 5.07 7.96 1.01
N VAL A 111 4.36 8.70 1.89
CA VAL A 111 5.01 9.55 2.88
C VAL A 111 5.88 8.71 3.83
N VAL A 112 5.34 7.62 4.38
CA VAL A 112 6.11 6.70 5.24
C VAL A 112 7.32 6.10 4.51
N ALA A 113 7.17 5.81 3.22
CA ALA A 113 8.23 5.24 2.40
C ALA A 113 9.42 6.19 2.17
N ASN A 114 9.16 7.50 2.07
CA ASN A 114 10.19 8.49 1.71
C ASN A 114 10.68 9.33 2.90
N PHE A 115 9.86 9.53 3.94
CA PHE A 115 10.21 10.29 5.13
C PHE A 115 10.51 9.37 6.30
N GLN A 116 11.60 8.62 6.14
CA GLN A 116 12.07 7.66 7.13
C GLN A 116 12.84 8.36 8.26
N VAL A 117 12.78 7.79 9.46
CA VAL A 117 13.58 8.27 10.61
C VAL A 117 15.03 7.88 10.38
N ILE A 118 15.92 8.85 10.29
CA ILE A 118 17.36 8.58 10.14
C ILE A 118 17.94 8.35 11.53
N LYS A 119 18.42 7.12 11.80
CA LYS A 119 19.30 6.88 12.95
C LYS A 119 20.74 7.16 12.52
N GLN A 120 21.40 8.10 13.19
CA GLN A 120 22.84 8.27 13.06
C GLN A 120 23.52 7.27 14.02
N LEU A 121 24.41 6.45 13.47
CA LEU A 121 25.29 5.54 14.22
C LEU A 121 26.25 6.32 15.12
#